data_AF-A0A3N5XZB7-F1
#
_entry.id   AF-A0A3N5XZB7-F1
#
_cell.length_a   1.000
_cell.length_b   1.000
_cell.length_c   1.000
_cell.angle_alpha   90.00
_cell.angle_beta   90.00
_cell.angle_gamma   90.00
#
_symmetry.space_group_name_H-M   'P 1'
#
loop_
_entity.id
_entity.type
_entity.pdbx_description
1 polymer ?
#
loop_
_entity_poly.entity_id
_entity_poly.type
_entity_poly.pdbx_seq_one_letter_code
_entity_poly.pdbx_strand_id
1 'polypeptide(L)'
;MDEFPIVPPTDNEIDEAQEKLNFKFPPEYIEFLKSGYDLGDIPIDALEIVDPPSYADIYIATKEAHERDGFPKTGLPICKDNGDYYYLNELGEVVYWSHNGSTDEKWTNVIVWRDSMIREFEGDKLEE
;
A
#
# COMPACT_ATOMS: atom_id res chain seq x y z
N MET A 1 6.25 2.84 23.12
CA MET A 1 5.12 2.48 22.25
C MET A 1 4.93 1.00 22.44
N ASP A 2 3.73 0.53 22.76
CA ASP A 2 3.47 -0.90 22.75
C ASP A 2 3.63 -1.37 21.30
N GLU A 3 4.69 -2.14 21.03
CA GLU A 3 4.84 -2.88 19.77
C GLU A 3 3.76 -3.96 19.78
N PHE A 4 2.57 -3.61 19.30
CA PHE A 4 1.58 -4.63 19.01
C PHE A 4 2.14 -5.48 17.86
N PRO A 5 2.29 -6.80 18.04
CA PRO A 5 2.77 -7.65 16.97
C PRO A 5 1.79 -7.55 15.81
N ILE A 6 2.28 -7.15 14.64
CA ILE A 6 1.49 -7.18 13.41
C ILE A 6 1.10 -8.64 13.18
N VAL A 7 -0.21 -8.92 13.25
CA VAL A 7 -0.75 -10.24 12.94
C VAL A 7 -1.12 -10.22 11.46
N PRO A 8 -0.45 -11.02 10.62
CA PRO A 8 -0.81 -11.08 9.21
C PRO A 8 -2.26 -11.55 9.04
N PRO A 9 -3.01 -10.99 8.08
CA PRO A 9 -4.39 -11.38 7.82
C PRO A 9 -4.47 -12.84 7.35
N THR A 10 -5.56 -13.49 7.76
CA THR A 10 -5.96 -14.82 7.29
C THR A 10 -6.55 -14.78 5.89
N ASP A 11 -6.64 -15.94 5.22
CA ASP A 11 -7.25 -16.05 3.90
C ASP A 11 -8.71 -15.54 3.88
N ASN A 12 -9.47 -15.83 4.93
CA ASN A 12 -10.86 -15.36 5.05
C ASN A 12 -10.94 -13.83 5.16
N GLU A 13 -10.04 -13.20 5.92
CA GLU A 13 -10.00 -11.74 6.05
C GLU A 13 -9.58 -11.07 4.74
N ILE A 14 -8.68 -11.70 3.99
CA ILE A 14 -8.28 -11.25 2.65
C ILE A 14 -9.46 -11.36 1.67
N ASP A 15 -10.21 -12.48 1.69
CA ASP A 15 -11.39 -12.67 0.86
C ASP A 15 -12.48 -11.64 1.18
N GLU A 16 -12.76 -11.39 2.46
CA GLU A 16 -13.69 -10.34 2.88
C GLU A 16 -13.22 -8.94 2.45
N ALA A 17 -11.92 -8.65 2.54
CA ALA A 17 -11.36 -7.37 2.12
C ALA A 17 -11.55 -7.15 0.61
N GLN A 18 -11.29 -8.17 -0.21
CA GLN A 18 -11.52 -8.11 -1.66
C GLN A 18 -12.99 -7.81 -1.99
N GLU A 19 -13.94 -8.43 -1.28
CA GLU A 19 -15.36 -8.17 -1.46
C GLU A 19 -15.74 -6.74 -1.05
N LYS A 20 -15.30 -6.29 0.14
CA LYS A 20 -15.60 -4.95 0.69
C LYS A 20 -15.02 -3.83 -0.18
N LEU A 21 -13.81 -4.01 -0.70
CA LEU A 21 -13.11 -3.06 -1.56
C LEU A 21 -13.54 -3.18 -3.02
N ASN A 22 -14.29 -4.23 -3.38
CA ASN A 22 -14.66 -4.56 -4.75
C ASN A 22 -13.43 -4.56 -5.69
N PHE A 23 -12.34 -5.15 -5.22
CA PHE A 23 -11.06 -5.20 -5.92
C PHE A 23 -10.42 -6.56 -5.73
N LYS A 24 -9.98 -7.20 -6.82
CA LYS A 24 -9.33 -8.50 -6.78
C LYS A 24 -7.84 -8.33 -6.49
N PHE A 25 -7.37 -8.94 -5.41
CA PHE A 25 -5.98 -8.80 -4.98
C PHE A 25 -5.07 -9.66 -5.88
N PRO A 26 -4.00 -9.08 -6.45
CA PRO A 26 -2.96 -9.86 -7.12
C PRO A 26 -2.29 -10.84 -6.16
N PRO A 27 -1.81 -12.00 -6.63
CA PRO A 27 -1.12 -12.98 -5.79
C PRO A 27 0.04 -12.38 -4.98
N GLU A 28 0.85 -11.53 -5.61
CA GLU A 28 1.98 -10.84 -4.99
C GLU A 28 1.53 -9.90 -3.87
N TYR A 29 0.36 -9.28 -4.02
CA TYR A 29 -0.24 -8.47 -2.96
C TYR A 29 -0.71 -9.32 -1.78
N ILE A 30 -1.32 -10.48 -2.05
CA ILE A 30 -1.69 -11.43 -1.00
C ILE A 30 -0.45 -11.91 -0.23
N GLU A 31 0.66 -12.19 -0.92
CA GLU A 31 1.93 -12.56 -0.28
C GLU A 31 2.47 -11.43 0.61
N PHE A 32 2.40 -10.18 0.14
CA PHE A 32 2.78 -9.00 0.92
C PHE A 32 1.90 -8.79 2.17
N LEU A 33 0.59 -8.95 2.05
CA LEU A 33 -0.31 -8.92 3.21
C LEU A 33 0.08 -9.99 4.23
N LYS A 34 0.32 -11.22 3.76
CA LYS A 34 0.70 -12.37 4.60
C LYS A 34 2.09 -12.28 5.21
N SER A 35 2.98 -11.43 4.69
CA SER A 35 4.24 -11.13 5.37
C SER A 35 4.07 -10.18 6.56
N GLY A 36 2.85 -9.68 6.79
CA GLY A 36 2.56 -8.69 7.83
C GLY A 36 2.86 -7.28 7.35
N TYR A 37 2.58 -6.97 6.09
CA TYR A 37 2.79 -5.64 5.50
C TYR A 37 4.26 -5.17 5.59
N ASP A 38 5.19 -6.12 5.64
CA ASP A 38 6.60 -5.88 5.89
C ASP A 38 7.25 -5.00 4.83
N LEU A 39 7.63 -3.80 5.25
CA LEU A 39 8.37 -2.80 4.47
C LEU A 39 9.81 -2.61 4.97
N GLY A 40 10.28 -3.42 5.92
CA GLY A 40 11.58 -3.22 6.57
C GLY A 40 11.61 -1.96 7.43
N ASP A 41 12.78 -1.30 7.50
CA ASP A 41 13.00 -0.12 8.36
C ASP A 41 12.64 1.23 7.70
N ILE A 42 11.91 1.22 6.59
CA ILE A 42 11.56 2.45 5.86
C ILE A 42 10.49 3.25 6.62
N PRO A 43 10.51 4.60 6.58
CA PRO A 43 9.63 5.45 7.38
C PRO A 43 8.26 5.68 6.70
N ILE A 44 7.70 4.64 6.08
CA ILE A 44 6.37 4.65 5.48
C ILE A 44 5.59 3.41 5.92
N ASP A 45 4.29 3.57 6.10
CA ASP A 45 3.40 2.49 6.53
C ASP A 45 2.53 2.02 5.36
N ALA A 46 2.43 0.71 5.21
CA ALA A 46 1.44 0.10 4.34
C ALA A 46 0.04 0.20 4.96
N LEU A 47 -0.98 0.16 4.10
CA LEU A 47 -2.36 0.14 4.52
C LEU A 47 -2.79 -1.28 4.91
N GLU A 48 -3.46 -1.37 6.05
CA GLU A 48 -3.81 -2.60 6.73
C GLU A 48 -5.31 -2.92 6.59
N ILE A 49 -5.63 -4.21 6.46
CA ILE A 49 -7.02 -4.71 6.28
C ILE A 49 -7.67 -5.25 7.57
N VAL A 50 -6.89 -5.53 8.62
CA VAL A 50 -7.36 -6.16 9.88
C VAL A 50 -7.02 -5.28 11.07
N ASP A 51 -8.06 -4.84 11.79
CA ASP A 51 -7.98 -3.95 12.97
C ASP A 51 -6.95 -2.81 12.87
N PRO A 52 -6.90 -2.07 11.74
CA PRO A 52 -5.86 -1.08 11.51
C PRO A 52 -6.04 0.14 12.41
N PRO A 53 -4.96 0.83 12.80
CA PRO A 53 -5.08 2.20 13.30
C PRO A 53 -5.62 3.11 12.18
N SER A 54 -6.34 4.17 12.54
CA SER A 54 -7.04 5.02 11.56
C SER A 54 -6.14 5.62 10.46
N TYR A 55 -4.83 5.77 10.69
CA TYR A 55 -3.90 6.31 9.70
C TYR A 55 -3.46 5.25 8.66
N ALA A 56 -3.52 3.96 9.01
CA ALA A 56 -3.18 2.84 8.15
C ALA A 56 -4.43 2.09 7.63
N ASP A 57 -5.64 2.54 7.96
CA ASP A 57 -6.86 1.86 7.56
C ASP A 57 -7.09 1.96 6.05
N ILE A 58 -7.01 0.81 5.36
CA ILE A 58 -7.18 0.74 3.91
C ILE A 58 -8.57 1.17 3.44
N TYR A 59 -9.62 0.95 4.23
CA TYR A 59 -10.99 1.27 3.85
C TYR A 59 -11.24 2.77 3.93
N ILE A 60 -10.72 3.41 4.98
CA ILE A 60 -10.73 4.88 5.11
C ILE A 60 -9.90 5.49 3.99
N ALA A 61 -8.66 5.01 3.81
CA ALA A 61 -7.75 5.53 2.80
C ALA A 61 -8.29 5.37 1.37
N THR A 62 -8.94 4.25 1.04
CA THR A 62 -9.58 4.02 -0.26
C THR A 62 -10.69 5.04 -0.53
N LYS A 63 -11.55 5.27 0.47
CA LYS A 63 -12.60 6.28 0.35
C LYS A 63 -12.01 7.68 0.15
N GLU A 64 -11.03 8.06 0.96
CA GLU A 64 -10.35 9.35 0.85
C GLU A 64 -9.66 9.54 -0.50
N ALA A 65 -8.94 8.52 -0.97
CA ALA A 65 -8.24 8.54 -2.26
C ALA A 65 -9.23 8.72 -3.41
N HIS A 66 -10.36 8.01 -3.39
CA HIS A 66 -11.39 8.14 -4.41
C HIS A 66 -12.09 9.50 -4.40
N GLU A 67 -12.07 10.24 -3.30
CA GLU A 67 -12.56 11.62 -3.23
C GLU A 67 -11.57 12.64 -3.83
N ARG A 68 -10.31 12.26 -4.06
CA ARG A 68 -9.30 13.13 -4.69
C ARG A 68 -9.55 13.30 -6.18
N ASP A 69 -9.35 14.53 -6.66
CA ASP A 69 -9.39 14.82 -8.09
C ASP A 69 -8.19 14.17 -8.78
N GLY A 70 -8.44 13.46 -9.88
CA GLY A 70 -7.40 12.76 -10.64
C GLY A 70 -6.93 11.40 -10.10
N PHE A 71 -7.37 10.95 -8.92
CA PHE A 71 -7.09 9.59 -8.47
C PHE A 71 -7.98 8.57 -9.22
N PRO A 72 -7.45 7.45 -9.73
CA PRO A 72 -8.25 6.48 -10.48
C PRO A 72 -9.32 5.80 -9.61
N LYS A 73 -10.58 5.78 -10.08
CA LYS A 73 -11.70 5.15 -9.36
C LYS A 73 -11.57 3.63 -9.19
N THR A 74 -10.75 2.99 -10.02
CA THR A 74 -10.47 1.55 -9.94
C THR A 74 -9.17 1.26 -9.17
N GLY A 75 -8.44 2.29 -8.75
CA GLY A 75 -7.20 2.13 -7.99
C GLY A 75 -7.47 1.76 -6.54
N LEU A 76 -6.67 0.84 -6.00
CA LEU A 76 -6.67 0.47 -4.59
C LEU A 76 -5.41 1.04 -3.92
N PRO A 77 -5.48 2.06 -3.06
CA PRO A 77 -4.31 2.52 -2.33
C PRO A 77 -3.78 1.40 -1.42
N ILE A 78 -2.46 1.26 -1.38
CA ILE A 78 -1.74 0.28 -0.55
C ILE A 78 -0.75 0.93 0.42
N CYS A 79 -0.41 2.20 0.20
CA CYS A 79 0.40 3.02 1.08
C CYS A 79 0.00 4.49 0.87
N LYS A 80 0.01 5.27 1.95
CA LYS A 80 -0.30 6.70 1.94
C LYS A 80 0.86 7.45 2.57
N ASP A 81 1.37 8.45 1.88
CA ASP A 81 2.44 9.32 2.38
C ASP A 81 2.10 10.79 2.13
N ASN A 82 1.91 11.55 3.20
CA ASN A 82 1.67 13.00 3.17
C ASN A 82 0.64 13.51 2.12
N GLY A 83 -0.39 12.70 1.84
CA GLY A 83 -1.45 13.03 0.87
C GLY A 83 -1.22 12.48 -0.54
N ASP A 84 -0.08 11.85 -0.79
CA ASP A 84 0.22 11.02 -1.95
C ASP A 84 -0.11 9.55 -1.66
N TYR A 85 -0.24 8.76 -2.73
CA TYR A 85 -0.64 7.36 -2.62
C TYR A 85 0.20 6.49 -3.56
N TYR A 86 0.62 5.35 -3.06
CA TYR A 86 0.93 4.19 -3.91
C TYR A 86 -0.33 3.36 -4.02
N TYR A 87 -0.76 3.02 -5.24
CA TYR A 87 -1.97 2.25 -5.46
C TYR A 87 -1.76 1.13 -6.45
N LEU A 88 -2.51 0.04 -6.27
CA LEU A 88 -2.61 -1.05 -7.23
C LEU A 88 -3.61 -0.71 -8.33
N ASN A 89 -3.21 -0.91 -9.57
CA ASN A 89 -4.11 -0.88 -10.71
C ASN A 89 -4.66 -2.30 -11.02
N GLU A 90 -5.59 -2.39 -11.97
CA GLU A 90 -6.23 -3.66 -12.36
C GLU A 90 -5.27 -4.70 -12.96
N LEU A 91 -4.07 -4.28 -13.38
CA LEU A 91 -3.01 -5.16 -13.87
C LEU A 91 -2.13 -5.71 -12.74
N GLY A 92 -2.31 -5.24 -11.51
CA GLY A 92 -1.48 -5.57 -10.36
C GLY A 92 -0.17 -4.77 -10.28
N GLU A 93 0.01 -3.77 -11.14
CA GLU A 93 1.13 -2.83 -11.02
C GLU A 93 0.88 -1.88 -9.84
N VAL A 94 1.95 -1.49 -9.15
CA VAL A 94 1.92 -0.37 -8.20
C VAL A 94 2.23 0.91 -8.96
N VAL A 95 1.43 1.95 -8.77
CA VAL A 95 1.60 3.25 -9.42
C VAL A 95 1.64 4.33 -8.34
N TYR A 96 2.56 5.27 -8.48
CA TYR A 96 2.64 6.42 -7.60
C TYR A 96 1.74 7.54 -8.12
N TRP A 97 0.78 7.96 -7.28
CA TRP A 97 -0.07 9.10 -7.51
C TRP A 97 0.33 10.22 -6.56
N SER A 98 0.59 11.41 -7.11
CA SER A 98 0.87 12.60 -6.31
C SER A 98 -0.25 13.63 -6.42
N HIS A 99 -0.60 14.25 -5.30
CA HIS A 99 -1.53 15.38 -5.29
C HIS A 99 -0.95 16.63 -5.95
N ASN A 100 0.37 16.67 -6.17
CA ASN A 100 1.08 17.82 -6.76
C ASN A 100 1.29 17.71 -8.27
N GLY A 101 0.91 16.60 -8.91
CA GLY A 101 1.05 16.46 -10.36
C GLY A 101 1.15 15.01 -10.85
N SER A 102 1.39 14.88 -12.15
CA SER A 102 1.57 13.58 -12.80
C SER A 102 2.99 13.06 -12.61
N THR A 103 3.09 11.77 -12.34
CA THR A 103 4.34 11.01 -12.30
C THR A 103 4.18 9.81 -13.24
N ASP A 104 5.30 9.32 -13.79
CA ASP A 104 5.33 8.08 -14.58
C ASP A 104 5.86 6.90 -13.74
N GLU A 105 5.95 7.07 -12.42
CA GLU A 105 6.52 6.07 -11.52
C GLU A 105 5.57 4.90 -11.29
N LYS A 106 6.06 3.71 -11.62
CA LYS A 106 5.34 2.47 -11.49
C LYS A 106 6.26 1.26 -11.35
N TRP A 107 5.75 0.23 -10.71
CA TRP A 107 6.44 -1.03 -10.48
C TRP A 107 5.53 -2.18 -10.91
N THR A 108 6.15 -3.26 -11.40
CA THR A 108 5.41 -4.40 -11.99
C THR A 108 4.47 -5.08 -10.98
N ASN A 109 4.81 -5.05 -9.69
CA ASN A 109 3.98 -5.55 -8.60
C ASN A 109 4.47 -4.97 -7.26
N VAL A 110 3.77 -5.30 -6.17
CA VAL A 110 4.08 -4.81 -4.82
C VAL A 110 5.46 -5.24 -4.31
N ILE A 111 5.97 -6.41 -4.73
CA ILE A 111 7.27 -6.90 -4.28
C ILE A 111 8.39 -6.04 -4.90
N VAL A 112 8.29 -5.76 -6.20
CA VAL A 112 9.25 -4.89 -6.90
C VAL A 112 9.18 -3.46 -6.37
N TRP A 113 7.99 -2.96 -6.03
CA TRP A 113 7.83 -1.67 -5.36
C TRP A 113 8.52 -1.65 -4.00
N ARG A 114 8.20 -2.62 -3.12
CA ARG A 114 8.81 -2.75 -1.79
C ARG A 114 10.33 -2.76 -1.88
N ASP A 115 10.90 -3.60 -2.74
CA ASP A 115 12.36 -3.73 -2.89
C ASP A 115 13.00 -2.41 -3.37
N SER A 116 12.31 -1.65 -4.24
CA SER A 116 12.75 -0.31 -4.66
C SER A 116 12.80 0.66 -3.49
N MET A 117 11.72 0.72 -2.70
CA MET A 117 11.60 1.64 -1.56
C MET A 117 12.68 1.36 -0.49
N ILE A 118 12.91 0.07 -0.18
CA ILE A 118 13.97 -0.33 0.77
C ILE A 118 15.34 0.09 0.24
N ARG A 119 15.62 -0.20 -1.03
CA ARG A 119 16.91 0.12 -1.66
C ARG A 119 17.18 1.63 -1.68
N GLU A 120 16.17 2.43 -2.00
CA GLU A 120 16.27 3.89 -2.04
C GLU A 120 16.59 4.44 -0.65
N PHE A 121 15.84 4.00 0.37
CA PHE A 121 16.06 4.42 1.75
C PHE A 121 17.42 4.00 2.32
N GLU A 122 17.90 2.79 2.00
CA GLU A 122 19.25 2.35 2.40
C GLU A 122 20.35 3.13 1.67
N GLY A 123 20.12 3.52 0.42
CA GLY A 123 21.03 4.37 -0.35
C GLY A 123 21.21 5.75 0.29
N ASP A 124 20.10 6.39 0.67
CA ASP A 124 20.10 7.72 1.29
C ASP A 124 20.85 7.71 2.64
N LYS A 125 20.70 6.66 3.45
CA LYS A 125 21.45 6.49 4.71
C LYS A 125 22.97 6.42 4.56
N LEU A 126 23.47 6.06 3.38
CA LEU A 126 24.91 5.98 3.11
C LEU A 126 25.50 7.32 2.65
N GLU A 127 24.66 8.28 2.26
CA GLU A 127 25.08 9.61 1.80
C GLU A 127 25.03 10.68 2.91
N GLU A 128 24.44 10.38 4.08
CA GLU A 128 24.44 11.21 5.30
C GLU A 128 25.64 10.97 6.24
#